data_AF-A0A6C0ENF4-F1
#
_entry.id   AF-A0A6C0ENF4-F1
#
_cell.length_a   1.000
_cell.length_b   1.000
_cell.length_c   1.000
_cell.angle_alpha   90.00
_cell.angle_beta   90.00
_cell.angle_gamma   90.00
#
_symmetry.space_group_name_H-M   'P 1'
#
loop_
_entity.id
_entity.type
_entity.pdbx_description
1 polymer ?
#
loop_
_entity_poly.entity_id
_entity_poly.type
_entity_poly.pdbx_seq_one_letter_code
_entity_poly.pdbx_strand_id
1 'polypeptide(L)'
;MHVMNLYVPSVKAEVTFHIGRHAQDNEEVIHTSDPDDLWFHVVGGPSSHVVARMASVGAVNKKQRHKIMVQGALLCKQHSNNKSDRNVEVMVAPIRHVRTREPGGKVGSVTVEQYQTVHV
;
A
#
# COMPACT_ATOMS: atom_id res chain seq x y z
N MET A 1 7.19 11.62 4.62
CA MET A 1 7.03 10.17 4.39
C MET A 1 7.82 9.36 5.43
N HIS A 2 7.42 8.12 5.73
CA HIS A 2 8.23 7.14 6.48
C HIS A 2 8.57 5.95 5.57
N VAL A 3 9.81 5.46 5.63
CA VAL A 3 10.27 4.29 4.87
C VAL A 3 10.59 3.18 5.85
N MET A 4 10.11 1.98 5.57
CA MET A 4 10.35 0.81 6.39
C MET A 4 10.69 -0.38 5.50
N ASN A 5 11.74 -1.09 5.88
CA ASN A 5 12.19 -2.26 5.17
C ASN A 5 11.83 -3.53 5.95
N LEU A 6 11.17 -4.48 5.29
CA LEU A 6 10.81 -5.75 5.89
C LEU A 6 11.42 -6.90 5.08
N TYR A 7 12.18 -7.76 5.76
CA TYR A 7 12.57 -9.03 5.18
C TYR A 7 11.36 -9.96 5.09
N VAL A 8 11.03 -10.44 3.89
CA VAL A 8 9.93 -11.39 3.68
C VAL A 8 10.52 -12.78 3.42
N PRO A 9 10.51 -13.71 4.40
CA PRO A 9 11.26 -14.97 4.30
C PRO A 9 10.91 -15.83 3.09
N SER A 10 9.63 -15.88 2.71
CA SER A 10 9.16 -16.63 1.54
C SER A 10 9.69 -16.08 0.21
N VAL A 11 10.07 -14.80 0.20
CA VAL A 11 10.60 -14.11 -0.98
C VAL A 11 12.13 -14.09 -0.96
N LYS A 12 12.75 -14.31 0.22
CA LYS A 12 14.20 -14.23 0.45
C LYS A 12 14.78 -12.87 0.04
N ALA A 13 13.99 -11.82 0.24
CA ALA A 13 14.35 -10.46 -0.10
C ALA A 13 13.79 -9.48 0.94
N GLU A 14 14.45 -8.33 1.03
CA GLU A 14 13.92 -7.16 1.71
C GLU A 14 12.95 -6.43 0.79
N VAL A 15 11.79 -6.06 1.33
CA VAL A 15 10.77 -5.27 0.64
C VAL A 15 10.69 -3.92 1.32
N THR A 16 10.85 -2.86 0.53
CA THR A 16 10.75 -1.48 1.00
C THR A 16 9.32 -1.00 0.93
N PHE A 17 8.79 -0.53 2.05
CA PHE A 17 7.46 0.06 2.18
C PHE A 17 7.57 1.55 2.45
N HIS A 18 6.89 2.35 1.62
CA HIS A 18 6.72 3.79 1.82
C HIS A 18 5.36 4.02 2.45
N ILE A 19 5.32 4.74 3.57
CA ILE A 19 4.14 4.97 4.40
C ILE A 19 3.92 6.47 4.52
N GLY A 20 2.75 6.94 4.08
CA GLY A 20 2.38 8.33 4.23
C GLY A 20 1.95 8.66 5.65
N ARG A 21 2.42 9.77 6.23
CA ARG A 21 2.08 10.17 7.61
C ARG A 21 1.00 11.25 7.70
N HIS A 22 0.73 11.93 6.59
CA HIS A 22 -0.29 12.97 6.45
C HIS A 22 -0.72 13.07 4.97
N ALA A 23 -1.71 13.92 4.67
CA ALA A 23 -2.31 14.00 3.35
C ALA A 23 -1.30 14.28 2.22
N GLN A 24 -0.36 15.21 2.44
CA GLN A 24 0.70 15.50 1.46
C GLN A 24 1.66 14.31 1.25
N ASP A 25 2.07 13.64 2.33
CA ASP A 25 2.89 12.42 2.25
C ASP A 25 2.13 11.31 1.49
N ASN A 26 0.82 11.18 1.70
CA ASN A 26 0.00 10.16 1.03
C ASN A 26 -0.05 10.33 -0.49
N GLU A 27 -0.03 11.58 -0.97
CA GLU A 27 0.06 11.88 -2.40
C GLU A 27 1.47 11.65 -2.93
N GLU A 28 2.49 12.12 -2.22
CA GLU A 28 3.89 11.95 -2.58
C GLU A 28 4.27 10.47 -2.70
N VAL A 29 3.78 9.63 -1.79
CA VAL A 29 3.99 8.17 -1.83
C VAL A 29 3.43 7.59 -3.14
N ILE A 30 2.32 8.08 -3.67
CA ILE A 30 1.78 7.61 -4.95
C ILE A 30 2.59 8.17 -6.13
N HIS A 31 2.87 9.47 -6.13
CA HIS A 31 3.52 10.15 -7.26
C HIS A 31 4.97 9.73 -7.47
N THR A 32 5.66 9.29 -6.42
CA THR A 32 7.05 8.82 -6.48
C THR A 32 7.18 7.30 -6.72
N SER A 33 6.06 6.60 -6.95
CA SER A 33 6.04 5.14 -7.09
C SER A 33 5.99 4.67 -8.52
N ASP A 34 6.54 3.47 -8.76
CA ASP A 34 6.55 2.87 -10.09
C ASP A 34 5.18 2.25 -10.41
N PRO A 35 4.77 2.16 -11.69
CA PRO A 35 3.45 1.66 -12.08
C PRO A 35 3.11 0.24 -11.57
N ASP A 36 4.12 -0.60 -11.35
CA ASP A 36 4.00 -1.98 -10.85
C ASP A 36 4.09 -2.11 -9.33
N ASP A 37 4.42 -1.02 -8.62
CA ASP A 37 4.44 -0.99 -7.17
C ASP A 37 3.03 -1.25 -6.61
N LEU A 38 2.97 -1.91 -5.45
CA LEU A 38 1.70 -2.26 -4.82
C LEU A 38 1.29 -1.18 -3.84
N TRP A 39 0.14 -0.56 -4.08
CA TRP A 39 -0.50 0.40 -3.20
C TRP A 39 -1.55 -0.26 -2.30
N PHE A 40 -1.68 0.25 -1.07
CA PHE A 40 -2.57 -0.26 -0.03
C PHE A 40 -3.35 0.85 0.66
N HIS A 41 -4.61 0.57 0.97
CA HIS A 41 -5.48 1.44 1.78
C HIS A 41 -6.61 0.66 2.45
N VAL A 42 -7.00 1.02 3.67
CA VAL A 42 -8.15 0.41 4.36
C VAL A 42 -9.45 0.70 3.60
N VAL A 43 -10.32 -0.29 3.44
CA VAL A 43 -11.63 -0.10 2.81
C VAL A 43 -12.57 0.61 3.78
N GLY A 44 -13.30 1.63 3.30
CA GLY A 44 -14.38 2.28 4.06
C GLY A 44 -13.94 3.17 5.23
N GLY A 45 -12.64 3.38 5.44
CA GLY A 45 -12.13 4.20 6.55
C GLY A 45 -10.84 4.96 6.19
N PRO A 46 -10.46 5.98 6.98
CA PRO A 46 -9.22 6.71 6.78
C PRO A 46 -8.01 5.87 7.22
N SER A 47 -6.98 5.79 6.37
CA SER A 47 -5.68 5.21 6.72
C SER A 47 -4.54 5.90 5.98
N SER A 48 -3.31 5.64 6.42
CA SER A 48 -2.12 5.97 5.63
C SER A 48 -2.15 5.26 4.27
N HIS A 49 -1.66 5.94 3.23
CA HIS A 49 -1.31 5.29 1.97
C HIS A 49 0.01 4.56 2.16
N VAL A 50 0.02 3.27 1.84
CA VAL A 50 1.25 2.45 1.89
C VAL A 50 1.57 1.98 0.49
N VAL A 51 2.84 1.98 0.11
CA VAL A 51 3.32 1.41 -1.16
C VAL A 51 4.49 0.48 -0.93
N ALA A 52 4.42 -0.74 -1.46
CA ALA A 52 5.54 -1.68 -1.52
C ALA A 52 6.28 -1.50 -2.86
N ARG A 53 7.58 -1.21 -2.77
CA ARG A 53 8.48 -1.12 -3.94
C ARG A 53 8.73 -2.52 -4.48
N MET A 54 8.19 -2.82 -5.66
CA MET A 54 8.25 -4.15 -6.27
C MET A 54 9.50 -4.34 -7.13
N ALA A 55 10.07 -3.26 -7.66
CA ALA A 55 11.27 -3.31 -8.50
C ALA A 55 12.49 -3.92 -7.76
N SER A 56 12.65 -3.63 -6.46
CA SER A 56 13.76 -4.14 -5.64
C SER A 56 13.63 -5.62 -5.26
N VAL A 57 12.43 -6.20 -5.41
CA VAL A 57 12.11 -7.57 -5.01
C VAL A 57 12.39 -8.57 -6.14
N GLY A 58 12.29 -8.13 -7.40
CA GLY A 58 12.43 -8.98 -8.57
C GLY A 58 11.19 -9.86 -8.83
N ALA A 59 11.38 -10.91 -9.65
CA ALA A 59 10.28 -11.79 -10.04
C ALA A 59 9.79 -12.65 -8.86
N VAL A 60 8.48 -12.58 -8.59
CA VAL A 60 7.83 -13.34 -7.51
C VAL A 60 6.65 -14.15 -8.03
N ASN A 61 6.46 -15.35 -7.48
CA ASN A 61 5.28 -16.16 -7.78
C ASN A 61 4.02 -15.65 -7.04
N LYS A 62 2.85 -16.20 -7.37
CA LYS A 62 1.56 -15.80 -6.76
C LYS A 62 1.55 -15.91 -5.24
N LYS A 63 2.14 -16.96 -4.66
CA LYS A 63 2.17 -17.17 -3.20
C LYS A 63 3.08 -16.15 -2.52
N GLN A 64 4.25 -15.88 -3.10
CA GLN A 64 5.20 -14.88 -2.64
C GLN A 64 4.61 -13.47 -2.69
N ARG A 65 3.98 -13.11 -3.83
CA ARG A 65 3.26 -11.84 -3.98
C ARG A 65 2.18 -11.68 -2.91
N HIS A 66 1.42 -12.73 -2.63
CA HIS A 66 0.41 -12.68 -1.57
C HIS A 66 1.01 -12.41 -0.18
N LYS A 67 2.20 -12.94 0.14
CA LYS A 67 2.88 -12.62 1.41
C LYS A 67 3.28 -11.15 1.51
N ILE A 68 3.76 -10.55 0.42
CA ILE A 68 4.03 -9.10 0.36
C ILE A 68 2.75 -8.31 0.59
N MET A 69 1.64 -8.72 -0.04
CA MET A 69 0.35 -8.04 0.14
C MET A 69 -0.12 -8.07 1.60
N VAL A 70 0.03 -9.20 2.29
CA VAL A 70 -0.30 -9.31 3.71
C VAL A 70 0.56 -8.37 4.57
N GLN A 71 1.87 -8.26 4.29
CA GLN A 71 2.74 -7.33 5.04
C GLN A 71 2.32 -5.88 4.83
N GLY A 72 2.07 -5.46 3.58
CA GLY A 72 1.58 -4.11 3.28
C GLY A 72 0.24 -3.80 3.94
N ALA A 73 -0.68 -4.78 3.94
CA ALA A 73 -1.98 -4.65 4.59
C ALA A 73 -1.87 -4.51 6.11
N LEU A 74 -1.00 -5.29 6.76
CA LEU A 74 -0.74 -5.17 8.21
C LEU A 74 -0.21 -3.78 8.58
N LEU A 75 0.69 -3.21 7.75
CA LEU A 75 1.19 -1.86 7.96
C LEU A 75 0.10 -0.81 7.80
N CYS A 76 -0.73 -0.95 6.77
CA CYS A 76 -1.86 -0.06 6.56
C CYS A 76 -2.82 -0.08 7.76
N LYS A 77 -3.12 -1.27 8.30
CA LYS A 77 -3.90 -1.45 9.53
C LYS A 77 -3.24 -0.80 10.75
N GLN A 78 -1.95 -1.02 10.97
CA GLN A 78 -1.19 -0.43 12.08
C GLN A 78 -1.20 1.11 12.06
N HIS A 79 -1.20 1.69 10.86
CA HIS A 79 -1.27 3.13 10.62
C HIS A 79 -2.70 3.61 10.28
N SER A 80 -3.72 2.97 10.86
CA SER A 80 -5.13 3.35 10.74
C SER A 80 -5.80 3.44 12.11
N ASN A 81 -7.04 3.95 12.13
CA ASN A 81 -7.89 3.90 13.31
C ASN A 81 -8.36 2.46 13.65
N ASN A 82 -8.17 1.50 12.74
CA ASN A 82 -8.60 0.10 12.86
C ASN A 82 -7.50 -0.83 13.40
N LYS A 83 -6.41 -0.28 13.98
CA LYS A 83 -5.26 -1.06 14.46
C LYS A 83 -5.59 -2.18 15.44
N SER A 84 -6.68 -2.03 16.21
CA SER A 84 -7.13 -2.99 17.23
C SER A 84 -8.21 -3.95 16.71
N ASP A 85 -8.72 -3.74 15.49
CA ASP A 85 -9.76 -4.58 14.93
C ASP A 85 -9.22 -5.94 14.53
N ARG A 86 -10.03 -6.99 14.67
CA ARG A 86 -9.59 -8.37 14.39
C ARG A 86 -9.52 -8.71 12.90
N ASN A 87 -10.29 -7.99 12.08
CA ASN A 87 -10.44 -8.29 10.67
C ASN A 87 -10.66 -6.98 9.91
N VAL A 88 -9.59 -6.46 9.30
CA VAL A 88 -9.59 -5.22 8.52
C VAL A 88 -9.45 -5.58 7.06
N GLU A 89 -10.42 -5.14 6.25
CA GLU A 89 -10.34 -5.27 4.80
C GLU A 89 -9.43 -4.17 4.24
N VAL A 90 -8.39 -4.57 3.52
CA VAL A 90 -7.42 -3.67 2.90
C VAL A 90 -7.46 -3.89 1.39
N MET A 91 -7.67 -2.80 0.67
CA MET A 91 -7.58 -2.73 -0.78
C MET A 91 -6.11 -2.75 -1.21
N VAL A 92 -5.80 -3.54 -2.24
CA VAL A 92 -4.48 -3.66 -2.85
C VAL A 92 -4.58 -3.48 -4.35
N ALA A 93 -3.82 -2.53 -4.89
CA ALA A 93 -3.81 -2.22 -6.33
C ALA A 93 -2.38 -1.91 -6.81
N PRO A 94 -1.99 -2.29 -8.03
CA PRO A 94 -0.84 -1.68 -8.70
C PRO A 94 -1.04 -0.16 -8.84
N ILE A 95 0.03 0.63 -8.71
CA ILE A 95 -0.03 2.10 -8.85
C ILE A 95 -0.63 2.53 -10.19
N ARG A 96 -0.39 1.79 -11.28
CA ARG A 96 -1.03 2.07 -12.59
C ARG A 96 -2.56 2.08 -12.56
N HIS A 97 -3.20 1.51 -11.55
CA HIS A 97 -4.66 1.52 -11.39
C HIS A 97 -5.14 2.51 -10.33
N VAL A 98 -4.23 3.28 -9.73
CA VAL A 98 -4.53 4.33 -8.76
C VAL A 98 -4.41 5.69 -9.45
N ARG A 99 -5.40 6.56 -9.25
CA ARG A 99 -5.42 7.93 -9.73
C ARG A 99 -5.58 8.86 -8.54
N THR A 100 -4.61 9.75 -8.36
CA THR A 100 -4.82 10.93 -7.50
C THR A 100 -5.81 11.86 -8.19
N ARG A 101 -6.58 12.62 -7.41
CA ARG A 101 -7.60 13.51 -7.98
C ARG A 101 -6.96 14.65 -8.78
N GLU A 102 -7.72 15.18 -9.74
CA GLU A 102 -7.43 16.42 -10.46
C GLU A 102 -7.15 17.60 -9.50
N PRO A 103 -6.38 18.61 -9.94
CA PRO A 103 -6.11 19.82 -9.17
C PRO A 103 -7.41 20.46 -8.63
N GLY A 104 -7.48 20.69 -7.31
CA GLY A 104 -8.65 21.24 -6.62
C GLY A 104 -9.53 20.21 -5.89
N GLY A 105 -9.20 18.92 -5.98
CA GLY A 105 -9.78 17.87 -5.15
C GLY A 105 -9.31 17.91 -3.68
N LYS A 106 -10.00 17.17 -2.79
CA LYS A 106 -9.54 16.96 -1.42
C LYS A 106 -8.21 16.20 -1.44
N VAL A 107 -7.17 16.83 -0.90
CA VAL A 107 -5.82 16.25 -0.80
C VAL A 107 -5.87 14.88 -0.13
N GLY A 108 -5.21 13.90 -0.71
CA GLY A 108 -5.18 12.51 -0.27
C GLY A 108 -6.34 11.63 -0.75
N SER A 109 -7.29 12.17 -1.54
CA SER A 109 -8.35 11.36 -2.17
C SER A 109 -7.85 10.70 -3.45
N VAL A 110 -8.16 9.42 -3.61
CA VAL A 110 -7.80 8.62 -4.80
C VAL A 110 -9.00 7.89 -5.39
N THR A 111 -8.93 7.61 -6.68
CA THR A 111 -9.82 6.66 -7.38
C THR A 111 -9.00 5.45 -7.80
N VAL A 112 -9.59 4.25 -7.69
CA VAL A 112 -8.91 2.99 -7.99
C VAL A 112 -9.72 2.21 -9.02
N GLU A 113 -9.13 1.96 -10.19
CA GLU A 113 -9.79 1.31 -11.33
C GLU A 113 -9.90 -0.21 -11.15
N GLN A 114 -8.82 -0.84 -10.66
CA GLN A 114 -8.72 -2.27 -10.43
C GLN A 114 -7.96 -2.55 -9.14
N TYR A 115 -8.56 -3.38 -8.29
CA TYR A 115 -7.96 -3.79 -7.03
C TYR A 115 -8.44 -5.17 -6.61
N GLN A 116 -7.73 -5.76 -5.66
CA GLN A 116 -8.17 -6.92 -4.88
C GLN A 116 -8.20 -6.54 -3.41
N THR A 117 -8.82 -7.34 -2.56
CA THR A 117 -8.81 -7.12 -1.11
C THR A 117 -8.09 -8.24 -0.37
N VAL A 118 -7.46 -7.88 0.74
CA VAL A 118 -6.81 -8.79 1.69
C VAL A 118 -7.33 -8.44 3.08
N HIS A 119 -7.61 -9.46 3.88
CA HIS A 119 -8.11 -9.32 5.24
C HIS A 119 -6.99 -9.57 6.25
N VAL A 120 -6.80 -8.66 7.22
CA VAL A 120 -5.71 -8.69 8.22
C VAL A 120 -6.10 -8.24 9.62
#